data_AF-A0A9P0YJN0-F1
#
_entry.id   AF-A0A9P0YJN0-F1
#
_cell.length_a   1.000
_cell.length_b   1.000
_cell.length_c   1.000
_cell.angle_alpha   90.00
_cell.angle_beta   90.00
_cell.angle_gamma   90.00
#
_symmetry.space_group_name_H-M   'P 1'
#
loop_
_entity.id
_entity.type
_entity.pdbx_description
1 polymer ?
#
loop_
_entity_poly.entity_id
_entity_poly.type
_entity_poly.pdbx_seq_one_letter_code
_entity_poly.pdbx_strand_id
1 'polypeptide(L)'
;MKKVLGLTNMLSHFLQQKDQNILEAVSLIKSTKEKFQDLRESGWEELLEDVSKFCVKNKIDILNMEDTTHRSRRVRHPVTNYHHFRADIFYQVIDQVNLEMENRFSESNTDLLACLAC
;
A
#
# COMPACT_ATOMS: atom_id res chain seq x y z
N MET A 1 4.88 5.34 -0.01
CA MET A 1 5.75 4.31 -0.64
C MET A 1 6.59 3.49 0.33
N LYS A 2 7.36 4.09 1.26
CA LYS A 2 8.24 3.32 2.16
C LYS A 2 7.52 2.20 2.95
N LYS A 3 6.32 2.47 3.48
CA LYS A 3 5.50 1.46 4.19
C LYS A 3 5.09 0.30 3.25
N VAL A 4 4.55 0.62 2.08
CA VAL A 4 4.16 -0.36 1.05
C VAL A 4 5.33 -1.24 0.63
N LEU A 5 6.46 -0.63 0.27
CA LEU A 5 7.68 -1.34 -0.12
C LEU A 5 8.26 -2.16 1.04
N GLY A 6 8.15 -1.67 2.27
CA GLY A 6 8.60 -2.40 3.46
C GLY A 6 7.83 -3.70 3.67
N LEU A 7 6.50 -3.66 3.52
CA LEU A 7 5.64 -4.84 3.61
C LEU A 7 5.95 -5.85 2.51
N THR A 8 6.02 -5.43 1.25
CA THR A 8 6.35 -6.34 0.14
C THR A 8 7.77 -6.89 0.25
N ASN A 9 8.73 -6.10 0.73
CA ASN A 9 10.11 -6.56 0.93
C ASN A 9 10.22 -7.60 2.04
N MET A 10 9.48 -7.44 3.15
CA MET A 10 9.43 -8.42 4.23
C MET A 10 8.90 -9.76 3.72
N LEU A 11 7.78 -9.73 2.98
CA LEU A 11 7.21 -10.93 2.38
C LEU A 11 8.17 -11.57 1.37
N SER A 12 8.77 -10.77 0.49
CA SER A 12 9.74 -11.22 -0.51
C SER A 12 10.94 -11.92 0.13
N HIS A 13 11.51 -11.34 1.18
CA HIS A 13 12.62 -11.95 1.91
C HIS A 13 12.25 -13.27 2.56
N PHE A 14 11.05 -13.36 3.15
CA PHE A 14 10.57 -14.61 3.74
C PHE A 14 10.47 -15.67 2.65
N LEU A 15 9.67 -15.43 1.61
CA LEU A 15 9.40 -16.41 0.54
C LEU A 15 10.65 -16.86 -0.24
N GLN A 16 11.75 -16.10 -0.22
CA GLN A 16 13.01 -16.46 -0.87
C GLN A 16 13.95 -17.30 0.00
N GLN A 17 13.65 -17.51 1.29
CA GLN A 17 14.46 -18.38 2.14
C GLN A 17 14.33 -19.85 1.69
N LYS A 18 15.42 -20.61 1.85
CA LYS A 18 15.49 -21.99 1.35
C LYS A 18 14.62 -22.98 2.15
N ASP A 19 14.49 -22.77 3.45
CA ASP A 19 13.86 -23.71 4.38
C ASP A 19 12.54 -23.17 4.92
N GLN A 20 11.65 -22.77 4.02
CA GLN A 20 10.37 -22.15 4.37
C GLN A 20 9.30 -23.19 4.69
N ASN A 21 8.62 -23.01 5.81
CA ASN A 21 7.40 -23.76 6.13
C ASN A 21 6.24 -23.21 5.30
N ILE A 22 5.58 -24.06 4.51
CA ILE A 22 4.46 -23.67 3.64
C ILE A 22 3.30 -23.05 4.45
N LEU A 23 2.99 -23.59 5.63
CA LEU A 23 1.93 -23.06 6.49
C LEU A 23 2.29 -21.66 7.01
N GLU A 24 3.55 -21.44 7.40
CA GLU A 24 4.02 -20.12 7.81
C GLU A 24 4.00 -19.12 6.64
N ALA A 25 4.37 -19.55 5.43
CA ALA A 25 4.31 -18.73 4.23
C ALA A 25 2.88 -18.31 3.89
N VAL A 26 1.93 -19.25 3.91
CA VAL A 26 0.50 -18.94 3.68
C VAL A 26 -0.03 -17.99 4.75
N SER A 27 0.31 -18.21 6.02
CA SER A 27 -0.06 -17.30 7.11
C SER A 27 0.50 -15.88 6.90
N LEU A 28 1.77 -15.77 6.50
CA LEU A 28 2.41 -14.48 6.25
C LEU A 28 1.79 -13.75 5.05
N ILE A 29 1.44 -14.48 3.98
CA ILE A 29 0.73 -13.91 2.83
C ILE A 29 -0.61 -13.31 3.28
N LYS A 30 -1.41 -14.07 4.04
CA LYS A 30 -2.71 -13.60 4.57
C LYS A 30 -2.53 -12.35 5.44
N SER A 31 -1.61 -12.39 6.40
CA SER A 31 -1.29 -11.23 7.26
C SER A 31 -0.81 -10.01 6.47
N THR A 32 -0.04 -10.23 5.40
CA THR A 32 0.44 -9.12 4.56
C THR A 32 -0.70 -8.47 3.77
N LYS A 33 -1.65 -9.27 3.26
CA LYS A 33 -2.85 -8.75 2.60
C LYS A 33 -3.73 -7.92 3.55
N GLU A 34 -3.95 -8.41 4.77
CA GLU A 34 -4.67 -7.67 5.82
C GLU A 34 -4.01 -6.32 6.11
N LYS A 35 -2.69 -6.29 6.29
CA LYS A 35 -1.95 -5.03 6.50
C LYS A 35 -2.10 -4.03 5.36
N PHE A 36 -2.22 -4.48 4.11
CA PHE A 36 -2.47 -3.58 2.98
C PHE A 36 -3.90 -3.03 3.00
N GLN A 37 -4.89 -3.82 3.41
CA GLN A 37 -6.25 -3.33 3.62
C GLN A 37 -6.30 -2.30 4.76
N ASP A 38 -5.69 -2.59 5.90
CA ASP A 38 -5.60 -1.65 7.02
C ASP A 38 -4.93 -0.33 6.61
N LEU A 39 -3.83 -0.43 5.84
CA LEU A 39 -3.12 0.73 5.32
C LEU A 39 -4.01 1.56 4.37
N ARG A 40 -4.87 0.90 3.59
CA ARG A 40 -5.81 1.58 2.70
C ARG A 40 -6.88 2.34 3.47
N GLU A 41 -7.47 1.70 4.48
CA GLU A 41 -8.61 2.24 5.22
C GLU A 41 -8.21 3.34 6.21
N SER A 42 -7.10 3.13 6.92
CA SER A 42 -6.68 3.98 8.06
C SER A 42 -5.30 4.62 7.88
N GLY A 43 -4.48 4.14 6.94
CA GLY A 43 -3.08 4.56 6.82
C GLY A 43 -2.83 5.92 6.15
N TRP A 44 -3.87 6.57 5.60
CA TRP A 44 -3.71 7.85 4.91
C TRP A 44 -3.30 8.99 5.86
N GLU A 45 -3.98 9.13 6.99
CA GLU A 45 -3.75 10.24 7.92
C GLU A 45 -2.34 10.16 8.53
N GLU A 46 -1.94 8.96 8.95
CA GLU A 46 -0.61 8.69 9.48
C GLU A 46 0.48 8.99 8.42
N LEU A 47 0.27 8.58 7.16
CA LEU A 47 1.19 8.89 6.07
C LEU A 47 1.29 10.40 5.84
N LEU A 48 0.17 11.11 5.85
CA LEU A 48 0.13 12.54 5.63
C LEU A 48 0.87 13.29 6.75
N GLU A 49 0.71 12.86 8.00
CA GLU A 49 1.44 13.39 9.14
C GLU A 49 2.95 13.14 9.02
N ASP A 50 3.37 11.91 8.68
CA ASP A 50 4.77 11.55 8.48
C ASP A 50 5.44 12.40 7.38
N VAL A 51 4.74 12.59 6.25
CA VAL A 51 5.20 13.43 5.14
C VAL A 51 5.28 14.89 5.55
N SER A 52 4.28 15.39 6.29
CA SER A 52 4.29 16.78 6.79
C SER A 52 5.46 17.04 7.73
N LYS A 53 5.73 16.12 8.68
CA LYS A 53 6.90 16.18 9.56
C LYS A 53 8.20 16.16 8.78
N PHE A 54 8.29 15.32 7.75
CA PHE A 54 9.46 15.28 6.86
C PHE A 54 9.65 16.60 6.11
N CYS A 55 8.60 17.19 5.54
CA CYS A 55 8.66 18.45 4.83
C CYS A 55 9.13 19.59 5.76
N VAL A 56 8.54 19.72 6.96
CA VAL A 56 8.95 20.71 7.97
C VAL A 56 10.42 20.53 8.33
N LYS A 57 10.85 19.30 8.62
CA LYS A 57 12.24 18.99 8.98
C LYS A 57 13.24 19.42 7.90
N ASN A 58 12.85 19.29 6.63
CA ASN A 58 13.72 19.60 5.49
C ASN A 58 13.46 20.99 4.88
N LYS A 59 12.63 21.83 5.52
CA LYS A 59 12.26 23.17 5.02
C LYS A 59 11.64 23.14 3.62
N ILE A 60 10.83 22.12 3.35
CA ILE A 60 10.05 21.99 2.12
C ILE A 60 8.67 22.58 2.39
N ASP A 61 8.25 23.52 1.55
CA ASP A 61 6.92 24.14 1.66
C ASP A 61 5.82 23.10 1.43
N ILE A 62 4.87 23.05 2.36
CA ILE A 62 3.72 22.15 2.28
C ILE A 62 2.64 22.84 1.42
N LEU A 63 2.17 22.12 0.41
CA LEU A 63 1.07 22.56 -0.44
C LEU A 63 -0.24 22.65 0.36
N ASN A 64 -1.07 23.66 0.08
CA ASN A 64 -2.42 23.73 0.63
C ASN A 64 -3.26 22.57 0.06
N MET A 65 -3.83 21.75 0.94
CA MET A 65 -4.59 20.56 0.58
C MET A 65 -5.98 20.88 -0.01
N GLU A 66 -6.53 22.05 0.32
CA GLU A 66 -7.81 22.54 -0.21
C GLU A 66 -7.66 23.20 -1.60
N ASP A 67 -6.45 23.61 -1.96
CA ASP A 67 -6.19 24.20 -3.26
C ASP A 67 -6.40 23.18 -4.39
N THR A 68 -6.82 23.72 -5.53
CA THR A 68 -6.98 22.95 -6.76
C THR A 68 -5.62 22.61 -7.33
N THR A 69 -5.43 21.36 -7.75
CA THR A 69 -4.18 20.93 -8.37
C THR A 69 -3.86 21.81 -9.59
N HIS A 70 -2.59 22.12 -9.82
CA HIS A 70 -2.19 22.94 -10.98
C HIS A 70 -2.66 22.36 -12.32
N ARG A 71 -2.85 21.02 -12.39
CA ARG A 71 -3.37 20.33 -13.56
C ARG A 71 -4.88 20.51 -13.73
N SER A 72 -5.64 20.63 -12.64
CA SER A 72 -7.10 20.71 -12.67
C SER A 72 -7.63 22.11 -13.00
N ARG A 73 -6.80 23.17 -12.90
CA ARG A 73 -7.15 24.54 -13.35
C ARG A 73 -7.54 24.63 -14.84
N ARG A 74 -7.21 23.62 -15.64
CA ARG A 74 -7.55 23.53 -17.07
C ARG A 74 -8.72 22.57 -17.35
N VAL A 75 -9.35 22.00 -16.32
CA VAL A 75 -10.35 20.92 -16.42
C VAL A 75 -11.68 21.39 -15.86
N ARG A 76 -12.79 20.86 -16.40
CA ARG A 76 -14.18 21.22 -16.05
C ARG A 76 -14.54 20.97 -14.57
N HIS A 77 -13.85 20.04 -13.91
CA HIS A 77 -14.04 19.70 -12.51
C HIS A 77 -12.70 19.80 -11.79
N PRO A 78 -12.45 20.90 -11.06
CA PRO A 78 -11.21 21.07 -10.34
C PRO A 78 -11.11 20.06 -9.19
N VAL A 79 -10.05 19.27 -9.17
CA VAL A 79 -9.72 18.31 -8.11
C VAL A 79 -8.80 18.98 -7.10
N THR A 80 -9.08 18.80 -5.81
CA THR A 80 -8.24 19.31 -4.72
C THR A 80 -6.94 18.51 -4.60
N ASN A 81 -5.89 19.13 -4.07
CA ASN A 81 -4.63 18.44 -3.80
C ASN A 81 -4.86 17.23 -2.87
N TYR A 82 -5.73 17.38 -1.86
CA TYR A 82 -6.10 16.28 -0.97
C TYR A 82 -6.66 15.07 -1.73
N HIS A 83 -7.66 15.29 -2.58
CA HIS A 83 -8.27 14.19 -3.34
C HIS A 83 -7.26 13.56 -4.29
N HIS A 84 -6.45 14.37 -4.97
CA HIS A 84 -5.45 13.87 -5.89
C HIS A 84 -4.43 12.94 -5.21
N PHE A 85 -3.86 13.36 -4.08
CA PHE A 85 -2.88 12.52 -3.38
C PHE A 85 -3.52 11.30 -2.72
N ARG A 86 -4.71 11.43 -2.14
CA ARG A 86 -5.39 10.32 -1.45
C ARG A 86 -5.99 9.30 -2.42
N ALA A 87 -6.85 9.76 -3.32
CA ALA A 87 -7.62 8.87 -4.21
C ALA A 87 -6.82 8.46 -5.45
N ASP A 88 -6.21 9.41 -6.15
CA ASP A 88 -5.56 9.10 -7.44
C ASP A 88 -4.19 8.44 -7.28
N ILE A 89 -3.50 8.70 -6.15
CA ILE A 89 -2.15 8.20 -5.92
C ILE A 89 -2.13 7.14 -4.82
N PHE A 90 -2.49 7.49 -3.58
CA PHE A 90 -2.32 6.59 -2.44
C PHE A 90 -3.17 5.32 -2.56
N TYR A 91 -4.48 5.46 -2.81
CA TYR A 91 -5.35 4.30 -3.02
C TYR A 91 -4.96 3.50 -4.24
N GLN A 92 -4.66 4.16 -5.37
CA GLN A 92 -4.23 3.43 -6.57
C GLN A 92 -2.99 2.57 -6.34
N VAL A 93 -1.98 3.09 -5.65
CA VAL A 93 -0.78 2.30 -5.35
C VAL A 93 -1.10 1.06 -4.51
N ILE A 94 -1.94 1.21 -3.48
CA ILE A 94 -2.30 0.08 -2.61
C ILE A 94 -3.19 -0.92 -3.37
N ASP A 95 -4.15 -0.44 -4.14
CA ASP A 95 -5.06 -1.27 -4.93
C ASP A 95 -4.30 -2.08 -5.99
N GLN A 96 -3.27 -1.50 -6.61
CA GLN A 96 -2.40 -2.24 -7.54
C GLN A 96 -1.59 -3.33 -6.83
N VAL A 97 -1.05 -3.06 -5.65
CA VAL A 97 -0.32 -4.08 -4.87
C VAL A 97 -1.25 -5.19 -4.41
N ASN A 98 -2.46 -4.85 -3.95
CA ASN A 98 -3.47 -5.84 -3.56
C ASN A 98 -3.91 -6.70 -4.73
N LEU A 99 -4.15 -6.10 -5.90
CA LEU A 99 -4.49 -6.84 -7.12
C LEU A 99 -3.39 -7.82 -7.50
N GLU A 100 -2.12 -7.39 -7.43
CA GLU A 100 -1.00 -8.27 -7.73
C GLU A 100 -0.86 -9.41 -6.71
N MET A 101 -1.12 -9.13 -5.43
CA MET A 101 -1.16 -10.14 -4.37
C MET A 101 -2.27 -11.18 -4.61
N GLU A 102 -3.45 -10.76 -5.05
CA GLU A 102 -4.54 -11.69 -5.41
C GLU A 102 -4.24 -12.50 -6.67
N ASN A 103 -3.63 -11.88 -7.68
CA ASN A 103 -3.27 -12.58 -8.91
C ASN A 103 -2.22 -13.67 -8.66
N ARG A 104 -1.25 -13.44 -7.78
CA ARG A 104 -0.17 -14.40 -7.46
C ARG A 104 -0.57 -15.41 -6.41
N PHE A 105 -1.30 -14.98 -5.39
CA PHE A 105 -1.64 -15.76 -4.21
C PHE A 105 -3.15 -15.74 -3.99
N SER A 106 -3.91 -16.22 -4.98
CA SER A 106 -5.36 -16.33 -4.84
C SER A 106 -5.73 -17.20 -3.64
N GLU A 107 -6.90 -16.97 -3.06
CA GLU A 107 -7.43 -17.75 -1.94
C GLU A 107 -7.35 -19.27 -2.24
N SER A 108 -7.83 -19.68 -3.41
CA SER A 108 -7.79 -21.08 -3.85
C SER A 108 -6.37 -21.65 -3.90
N ASN A 109 -5.39 -20.89 -4.40
CA ASN A 109 -4.00 -21.36 -4.45
C ASN A 109 -3.40 -21.48 -3.04
N THR A 110 -3.68 -20.51 -2.17
CA THR A 110 -3.16 -20.54 -0.79
C THR A 110 -3.77 -21.67 0.04
N ASP A 111 -5.04 -21.99 -0.19
CA ASP A 111 -5.72 -23.08 0.52
C ASP A 111 -5.24 -24.44 0.02
N LEU A 112 -5.03 -24.60 -1.30
CA LEU A 112 -4.41 -25.82 -1.85
C LEU A 112 -3.00 -26.05 -1.29
N LEU A 113 -2.18 -24.99 -1.20
CA LEU A 113 -0.84 -25.08 -0.59
C LEU A 113 -0.91 -25.48 0.88
N ALA A 114 -1.88 -24.95 1.64
CA ALA A 114 -2.08 -25.34 3.02
C ALA A 114 -2.49 -26.83 3.14
N CYS A 115 -3.35 -27.33 2.25
CA CYS A 115 -3.72 -28.75 2.24
C CYS A 115 -2.55 -29.69 1.92
N LEU A 116 -1.61 -29.27 1.05
CA LEU A 116 -0.43 -30.08 0.71
C LEU A 116 0.63 -30.12 1.81
N ALA A 117 0.56 -29.19 2.75
CA ALA A 117 1.46 -29.10 3.90
C ALA A 117 0.95 -29.88 5.13
N CYS A 118 -0.27 -30.41 5.07
CA CYS A 118 -0.90 -31.30 6.06
C CYS A 118 -0.62 -32.77 5.73
#